data_AF-A0A925KQK9-F1
#
_entry.id   AF-A0A925KQK9-F1
#
_cell.length_a   1.000
_cell.length_b   1.000
_cell.length_c   1.000
_cell.angle_alpha   90.00
_cell.angle_beta   90.00
_cell.angle_gamma   90.00
#
_symmetry.space_group_name_H-M   'P 1'
#
loop_
_entity.id
_entity.type
_entity.pdbx_description
1 polymer ?
#
loop_
_entity_poly.entity_id
_entity_poly.type
_entity_poly.pdbx_seq_one_letter_code
_entity_poly.pdbx_strand_id
1 'polypeptide(L)'
;MNIASKSPFIGLLVSLLIGGLLGLPAVAAEIPPDQMIRSTTKEVLAIVQKDKDIQSGDKQKIIELVEAKVLPHFNFARMTMLAVGRGWRDATPQQRENLVK
;
A
#
# COMPACT_ATOMS: atom_id res chain seq x y z
N MET A 1 20.15 17.51 -58.14
CA MET A 1 19.72 18.66 -57.33
C MET A 1 18.47 18.24 -56.57
N ASN A 2 18.55 18.23 -55.24
CA ASN A 2 17.58 17.68 -54.30
C ASN A 2 16.36 18.60 -54.19
N ILE A 3 15.15 18.14 -54.51
CA ILE A 3 13.91 18.93 -54.34
C ILE A 3 12.81 18.06 -53.69
N ALA A 4 12.57 18.37 -52.43
CA ALA A 4 11.32 18.32 -51.67
C ALA A 4 10.28 17.22 -51.94
N SER A 5 10.10 16.34 -50.95
CA SER A 5 8.79 16.15 -50.29
C SER A 5 8.95 15.23 -49.07
N LYS A 6 9.24 15.81 -47.90
CA LYS A 6 8.96 15.15 -46.61
C LYS A 6 7.81 15.92 -45.97
N SER A 7 6.60 15.42 -46.18
CA SER A 7 5.35 16.04 -45.75
C SER A 7 5.39 16.36 -44.24
N PRO A 8 5.33 17.63 -43.82
CA PRO A 8 5.40 18.02 -42.41
C PRO A 8 4.18 17.53 -41.60
N PHE A 9 3.10 17.15 -42.29
CA PHE A 9 1.89 16.58 -41.71
C PHE A 9 2.09 15.19 -41.08
N ILE A 10 3.03 14.38 -41.58
CA ILE A 10 3.29 13.05 -41.01
C ILE A 10 4.00 13.19 -39.66
N GLY A 11 4.96 14.13 -39.55
CA GLY A 11 5.65 14.42 -38.29
C GLY A 11 4.72 14.98 -37.20
N LEU A 12 3.75 15.81 -37.59
CA LEU A 12 2.75 16.36 -36.66
C LEU A 12 1.78 15.27 -36.15
N LEU A 13 1.33 14.36 -37.02
CA LEU A 13 0.49 13.22 -36.64
C LEU A 13 1.21 12.23 -35.72
N VAL A 14 2.49 11.94 -35.99
CA VAL A 14 3.30 11.06 -35.15
C VAL A 14 3.58 11.70 -33.78
N SER A 15 3.85 13.01 -33.73
CA SER A 15 4.03 13.71 -32.45
C SER A 15 2.75 13.80 -31.62
N LEU A 16 1.58 13.91 -32.26
CA LEU A 16 0.28 13.91 -31.59
C LEU A 16 -0.07 12.52 -31.03
N LEU A 17 0.28 11.44 -31.75
CA LEU A 17 0.12 10.06 -31.30
C LEU A 17 1.03 9.71 -30.11
N ILE A 18 2.27 10.19 -30.10
CA ILE A 18 3.21 9.96 -28.99
C ILE A 18 2.81 10.79 -27.75
N GLY A 19 2.33 12.02 -27.94
CA GLY A 19 1.81 12.85 -26.84
C GLY A 19 0.54 12.30 -26.19
N GLY A 20 -0.34 11.66 -26.97
CA GLY A 20 -1.56 11.02 -26.45
C GLY A 20 -1.31 9.77 -25.60
N LEU A 21 -0.22 9.03 -25.86
CA LEU A 21 0.11 7.80 -25.13
C LEU A 21 0.73 8.08 -23.75
N LEU A 22 1.37 9.23 -23.56
CA LEU A 22 1.99 9.63 -22.28
C LEU A 22 1.02 10.30 -21.29
N GLY A 23 -0.21 10.61 -21.72
CA GLY A 23 -1.21 11.31 -20.90
C GLY A 23 -2.26 10.41 -20.22
N LEU A 24 -2.15 9.09 -20.35
CA LEU A 24 -3.11 8.19 -19.69
C LEU A 24 -2.86 8.20 -18.17
N PRO A 25 -3.87 8.51 -17.34
CA PRO A 25 -3.72 8.37 -15.90
C PRO A 25 -3.44 6.90 -15.59
N ALA A 26 -2.34 6.65 -14.89
CA ALA A 26 -2.05 5.33 -14.36
C ALA A 26 -3.14 4.97 -13.34
N VAL A 27 -4.11 4.16 -13.77
CA VAL A 27 -5.10 3.56 -12.87
C VAL A 27 -4.38 2.46 -12.09
N ALA A 28 -3.97 2.77 -10.86
CA ALA A 28 -3.48 1.75 -9.95
C ALA A 28 -4.63 0.78 -9.65
N ALA A 29 -4.45 -0.50 -10.00
CA ALA A 29 -5.40 -1.52 -9.63
C ALA A 29 -5.34 -1.72 -8.11
N GLU A 30 -6.39 -1.31 -7.40
CA GLU A 30 -6.52 -1.60 -5.98
C GLU A 30 -6.71 -3.10 -5.77
N ILE A 31 -5.91 -3.68 -4.86
CA ILE A 31 -6.05 -5.08 -4.48
C ILE A 31 -7.34 -5.22 -3.66
N PRO A 32 -8.26 -6.14 -4.02
CA PRO A 32 -9.46 -6.40 -3.23
C PRO A 32 -9.12 -6.78 -1.78
N PRO A 33 -9.90 -6.34 -0.76
CA PRO A 33 -9.58 -6.61 0.64
C PRO A 33 -9.43 -8.10 0.98
N ASP A 34 -10.26 -8.96 0.39
CA ASP A 34 -10.20 -10.41 0.60
C ASP A 34 -8.90 -11.02 0.02
N GLN A 35 -8.45 -10.52 -1.13
CA GLN A 35 -7.18 -10.95 -1.72
C GLN A 35 -6.00 -10.48 -0.88
N MET A 36 -6.02 -9.24 -0.42
CA MET A 36 -4.97 -8.68 0.46
C MET A 36 -4.82 -9.49 1.74
N ILE A 37 -5.92 -9.81 2.42
CA ILE A 37 -5.89 -10.64 3.64
C ILE A 37 -5.30 -12.03 3.34
N ARG A 38 -5.74 -12.66 2.24
CA ARG A 38 -5.26 -13.99 1.84
C ARG A 38 -3.77 -13.99 1.50
N SER A 39 -3.28 -12.98 0.77
CA SER A 39 -1.87 -12.89 0.41
C SER A 39 -1.00 -12.66 1.64
N THR A 40 -1.37 -11.72 2.51
CA THR A 40 -0.60 -11.43 3.73
C THR A 40 -0.57 -12.65 4.65
N THR A 41 -1.70 -13.34 4.81
CA THR A 41 -1.76 -14.57 5.64
C THR A 41 -0.86 -15.67 5.10
N LYS A 42 -0.86 -15.89 3.77
CA LYS A 42 0.01 -16.88 3.13
C LYS A 42 1.49 -16.54 3.31
N GLU A 43 1.84 -15.27 3.18
CA GLU A 43 3.21 -14.80 3.37
C GLU A 43 3.68 -15.01 4.82
N VAL A 44 2.89 -14.59 5.80
CA VAL A 44 3.19 -14.78 7.23
C VAL A 44 3.36 -16.26 7.55
N LEU A 45 2.45 -17.13 7.09
CA LEU A 45 2.55 -18.57 7.30
C LEU A 45 3.83 -19.15 6.68
N ALA A 46 4.19 -18.72 5.48
CA ALA A 46 5.41 -19.17 4.81
C ALA A 46 6.68 -18.74 5.58
N ILE A 47 6.68 -17.55 6.18
CA ILE A 47 7.79 -17.08 7.01
C ILE A 47 7.88 -17.92 8.29
N VAL A 48 6.78 -18.09 9.01
CA VAL A 48 6.72 -18.90 10.24
C VAL A 48 7.20 -20.33 9.98
N GLN A 49 6.82 -20.94 8.86
CA GLN A 49 7.27 -22.30 8.51
C GLN A 49 8.77 -22.41 8.19
N LYS A 50 9.42 -21.32 7.80
CA LYS A 50 10.84 -21.30 7.41
C LYS A 50 11.78 -20.86 8.54
N ASP A 51 11.34 -19.92 9.38
CA ASP A 51 12.17 -19.39 10.47
C ASP A 51 12.05 -20.26 11.73
N LYS A 52 13.16 -20.90 12.12
CA LYS A 52 13.24 -21.79 13.29
C LYS A 52 13.17 -21.05 14.61
N ASP A 53 13.65 -19.82 14.67
CA ASP A 53 13.65 -19.03 15.90
C ASP A 53 12.22 -18.57 16.20
N ILE A 54 11.49 -18.14 15.16
CA ILE A 54 10.04 -17.87 15.25
C ILE A 54 9.28 -19.13 15.69
N GLN A 55 9.58 -20.30 15.11
CA GLN A 55 8.98 -21.58 15.54
C GLN A 55 9.29 -21.93 17.00
N SER A 56 10.49 -21.58 17.48
CA SER A 56 10.91 -21.80 18.85
C SER A 56 10.32 -20.79 19.85
N GLY A 57 9.61 -19.77 19.36
CA GLY A 57 8.95 -18.76 20.19
C GLY A 57 9.80 -17.53 20.48
N ASP A 58 10.78 -17.20 19.64
CA ASP A 58 11.52 -15.93 19.74
C ASP A 58 10.54 -14.75 19.60
N LYS A 59 10.24 -14.13 20.74
CA LYS A 59 9.27 -13.03 20.83
C LYS A 59 9.71 -11.82 20.03
N GLN A 60 11.01 -11.52 20.00
CA GLN A 60 11.53 -10.35 19.33
C GLN A 60 11.29 -10.47 17.82
N LYS A 61 11.65 -11.62 17.24
CA LYS A 61 11.39 -11.90 15.82
C LYS A 61 9.91 -11.97 15.48
N ILE A 62 9.08 -12.49 16.38
CA ILE A 62 7.62 -12.49 16.19
C ILE A 62 7.08 -11.05 16.13
N ILE A 63 7.53 -10.17 17.04
CA ILE A 63 7.13 -8.76 17.04
C ILE A 63 7.57 -8.09 15.74
N GLU A 64 8.81 -8.28 15.30
CA GLU A 64 9.32 -7.73 14.05
C GLU A 64 8.51 -8.21 12.83
N LEU A 65 8.12 -9.48 12.79
CA LEU A 65 7.26 -10.02 11.73
C LEU A 65 5.88 -9.35 11.74
N VAL A 66 5.27 -9.17 12.91
CA VAL A 66 3.98 -8.49 13.06
C VAL A 66 4.07 -7.04 12.61
N GLU A 67 5.11 -6.31 13.05
CA GLU A 67 5.35 -4.93 12.66
C GLU A 67 5.53 -4.77 11.15
N ALA A 68 6.27 -5.68 10.52
CA ALA A 68 6.57 -5.60 9.09
C ALA A 68 5.41 -6.03 8.19
N LYS A 69 4.60 -7.03 8.59
CA LYS A 69 3.64 -7.69 7.71
C LYS A 69 2.18 -7.51 8.09
N VAL A 70 1.90 -7.25 9.36
CA VAL A 70 0.53 -7.22 9.89
C VAL A 70 0.10 -5.79 10.15
N LEU A 71 0.88 -5.03 10.94
CA LEU A 71 0.54 -3.65 11.34
C LEU A 71 0.23 -2.69 10.18
N PRO A 72 0.90 -2.75 9.01
CA PRO A 72 0.63 -1.81 7.90
C PRO A 72 -0.80 -1.87 7.37
N HIS A 73 -1.53 -2.95 7.65
CA HIS A 73 -2.90 -3.15 7.20
C HIS A 73 -3.95 -2.65 8.21
N PHE A 74 -3.53 -2.17 9.38
CA PHE A 74 -4.43 -1.71 10.44
C PHE A 74 -4.43 -0.19 10.59
N ASN A 75 -5.61 0.36 10.78
CA ASN A 75 -5.78 1.74 11.21
C ASN A 75 -6.01 1.77 12.72
N PHE A 76 -4.90 1.80 13.48
CA PHE A 76 -4.92 1.79 14.95
C PHE A 76 -5.73 2.95 15.52
N ALA A 77 -5.58 4.15 14.98
CA ALA A 77 -6.37 5.31 15.43
C ALA A 77 -7.88 5.07 15.31
N ARG A 78 -8.33 4.49 14.19
CA ARG A 78 -9.74 4.16 13.98
C ARG A 78 -10.21 3.03 14.90
N MET A 79 -9.40 1.99 15.08
CA MET A 79 -9.72 0.90 16.00
C MET A 79 -9.83 1.38 17.44
N THR A 80 -8.88 2.18 17.91
CA THR A 80 -8.90 2.79 19.24
C THR A 80 -10.13 3.68 19.42
N MET A 81 -10.46 4.50 18.42
CA MET A 81 -11.67 5.34 18.46
C MET A 81 -12.94 4.50 18.63
N LEU A 82 -13.04 3.36 17.91
CA LEU A 82 -14.18 2.45 18.03
C LEU A 82 -14.22 1.75 19.40
N ALA A 83 -13.06 1.34 19.93
CA ALA A 83 -12.94 0.68 21.22
C ALA A 83 -13.30 1.62 22.40
N VAL A 84 -12.85 2.87 22.33
CA VAL A 84 -13.11 3.89 23.35
C VAL A 84 -14.55 4.44 23.26
N GLY A 85 -15.13 4.46 22.05
CA GLY A 85 -16.51 4.86 21.83
C GLY A 85 -16.77 6.32 22.18
N ARG A 86 -17.76 6.58 23.06
CA ARG A 86 -18.18 7.96 23.40
C ARG A 86 -17.02 8.79 23.98
N GLY A 87 -16.20 8.19 24.84
CA GLY A 87 -15.08 8.87 25.51
C GLY A 87 -14.05 9.42 24.53
N TRP A 88 -14.01 8.93 23.29
CA TRP A 88 -13.09 9.42 22.27
C TRP A 88 -13.36 10.88 21.88
N ARG A 89 -14.64 11.27 21.82
CA ARG A 89 -15.02 12.65 21.49
C ARG A 89 -14.57 13.64 22.57
N ASP A 90 -14.60 13.22 23.83
CA ASP A 90 -14.29 14.07 24.98
C ASP A 90 -12.79 14.06 25.33
N ALA A 91 -12.03 13.10 24.82
CA ALA A 91 -10.59 13.00 25.03
C ALA A 91 -9.84 14.21 24.44
N THR A 92 -8.93 14.78 25.23
CA THR A 92 -8.00 15.82 24.77
C THR A 92 -7.03 15.26 23.72
N PRO A 93 -6.36 16.12 22.92
CA PRO A 93 -5.36 15.66 21.96
C PRO A 93 -4.28 14.76 22.60
N GLN A 94 -3.79 15.12 23.79
CA GLN A 94 -2.80 14.34 24.51
C GLN A 94 -3.33 12.98 24.97
N GLN A 95 -4.59 12.92 25.41
CA GLN A 95 -5.24 11.66 25.78
C GLN A 95 -5.44 10.77 24.56
N ARG A 96 -5.87 11.32 23.43
CA ARG A 96 -6.02 10.56 22.18
C ARG A 96 -4.70 9.98 21.70
N GLU A 97 -3.60 10.74 21.78
CA GLU A 97 -2.26 10.24 21.45
C GLU A 97 -1.88 9.06 22.35
N ASN A 98 -2.09 9.18 23.66
CA ASN A 98 -1.76 8.12 24.61
C ASN A 98 -2.63 6.86 24.47
N LEU A 99 -3.82 6.96 23.87
CA LEU A 99 -4.68 5.83 23.57
C LEU A 99 -4.30 5.10 22.26
N VAL A 100 -3.56 5.76 21.37
CA VAL A 100 -3.16 5.22 20.05
C VAL A 100 -1.69 4.79 20.01
N LYS A 101 -0.90 5.18 21.02
CA LYS A 101 0.51 4.80 21.19
C LYS A 101 0.73 3.29 21.20
#